data_AF-A0A1M4EBZ1-F1
#
_entry.id   AF-A0A1M4EBZ1-F1
#
_cell.length_a   1.000
_cell.length_b   1.000
_cell.length_c   1.000
_cell.angle_alpha   90.00
_cell.angle_beta   90.00
_cell.angle_gamma   90.00
#
_symmetry.space_group_name_H-M   'P 1'
#
loop_
_entity.id
_entity.type
_entity.pdbx_description
1 polymer ?
#
loop_
_entity_poly.entity_id
_entity_poly.type
_entity_poly.pdbx_seq_one_letter_code
_entity_poly.pdbx_strand_id
1 'polypeptide(L)'
;MRRSLLGIGAALTLAASLAGCSGDDAKAQWIEEVKAAGFIASESYELMFEKAKLMCESGGSDTIARLAQVGLTNGQSRDNMDKLGIKPEEAAKRYAAATWKHACGH
;
A
#
# COMPACT_ATOMS: atom_id res chain seq x y z
N MET A 1 40.59 31.31 -14.61
CA MET A 1 41.20 29.96 -14.71
C MET A 1 41.23 29.32 -13.33
N ARG A 2 40.98 27.99 -13.26
CA ARG A 2 41.03 27.07 -12.09
C ARG A 2 39.83 27.18 -11.11
N ARG A 3 38.76 26.41 -11.26
CA ARG A 3 38.51 25.00 -10.83
C ARG A 3 38.87 24.74 -9.36
N SER A 4 37.86 24.43 -8.54
CA SER A 4 37.85 23.31 -7.60
C SER A 4 36.41 22.89 -7.30
N LEU A 5 36.02 21.76 -7.88
CA LEU A 5 34.87 20.95 -7.48
C LEU A 5 35.20 20.31 -6.14
N LEU A 6 34.36 20.51 -5.13
CA LEU A 6 34.30 19.65 -3.96
C LEU A 6 32.88 19.09 -3.88
N GLY A 7 32.69 18.01 -4.64
CA GLY A 7 31.67 17.04 -4.33
C GLY A 7 32.02 16.37 -3.02
N ILE A 8 31.11 16.46 -2.05
CA ILE A 8 31.09 15.59 -0.89
C ILE A 8 29.69 15.01 -0.84
N GLY A 9 29.55 13.83 -1.44
CA GLY A 9 28.41 12.97 -1.21
C GLY A 9 28.42 12.58 0.27
N ALA A 10 27.42 13.05 1.01
CA ALA A 10 27.21 12.62 2.37
C ALA A 10 26.41 11.31 2.32
N ALA A 11 27.11 10.26 2.73
CA ALA A 11 26.71 8.88 2.87
C ALA A 11 25.32 8.68 3.47
N LEU A 12 24.59 7.75 2.86
CA LEU A 12 23.48 7.01 3.44
C LEU A 12 23.88 6.39 4.78
N THR A 13 23.48 7.00 5.89
CA THR A 13 23.41 6.31 7.19
C THR A 13 22.13 5.48 7.23
N LEU A 14 22.18 4.29 6.63
CA LEU A 14 21.28 3.18 6.91
C LEU A 14 21.66 2.59 8.28
N ALA A 15 21.09 3.16 9.34
CA ALA A 15 21.04 2.52 10.65
C ALA A 15 19.63 1.95 10.86
N ALA A 16 19.31 0.90 10.09
CA ALA A 16 18.10 0.11 10.30
C ALA A 16 18.43 -1.03 11.27
N SER A 17 18.39 -0.75 12.57
CA SER A 17 18.28 -1.76 13.60
C SER A 17 16.81 -2.19 13.71
N LEU A 18 16.38 -3.16 12.89
CA LEU A 18 15.09 -3.83 13.03
C LEU A 18 15.27 -5.35 12.82
N ALA A 19 15.98 -5.98 13.75
CA ALA A 19 15.90 -7.42 13.92
C ALA A 19 14.61 -7.73 14.71
N GLY A 20 13.50 -7.92 13.99
CA GLY A 20 12.25 -8.47 14.52
C GLY A 20 10.98 -7.61 14.43
N CYS A 21 10.61 -7.07 13.26
CA CYS A 21 9.31 -6.38 13.05
C CYS A 21 8.74 -6.47 11.62
N SER A 22 9.29 -7.32 10.73
CA SER A 22 8.96 -7.29 9.30
C SER A 22 7.48 -7.55 8.97
N GLY A 23 6.76 -8.34 9.78
CA GLY A 23 5.32 -8.57 9.58
C GLY A 23 4.43 -7.41 10.05
N ASP A 24 4.80 -6.73 11.13
CA ASP A 24 4.03 -5.60 11.65
C ASP A 24 4.27 -4.31 10.85
N ASP A 25 5.50 -4.12 10.35
CA ASP A 25 5.84 -2.99 9.49
C ASP A 25 5.11 -3.07 8.14
N ALA A 26 5.07 -4.25 7.52
CA ALA A 26 4.37 -4.45 6.24
C ALA A 26 2.87 -4.20 6.37
N LYS A 27 2.25 -4.70 7.44
CA LYS A 27 0.83 -4.44 7.75
C LYS A 27 0.60 -2.94 7.96
N ALA A 28 1.41 -2.26 8.78
CA ALA A 28 1.25 -0.83 9.02
C ALA A 28 1.33 -0.01 7.72
N GLN A 29 2.34 -0.26 6.89
CA GLN A 29 2.51 0.40 5.59
C GLN A 29 1.34 0.14 4.65
N TRP A 30 0.88 -1.11 4.58
CA TRP A 30 -0.31 -1.46 3.80
C TRP A 30 -1.54 -0.68 4.25
N ILE A 31 -1.78 -0.58 5.56
CA ILE A 31 -2.94 0.13 6.12
C ILE A 31 -2.90 1.62 5.75
N GLU A 32 -1.74 2.25 5.84
CA GLU A 32 -1.57 3.65 5.45
C GLU A 32 -1.86 3.87 3.96
N GLU A 33 -1.32 3.04 3.08
CA GLU A 33 -1.53 3.14 1.63
C GLU A 33 -3.00 2.88 1.26
N VAL A 34 -3.66 1.91 1.90
CA VAL A 34 -5.08 1.59 1.64
C VAL A 34 -6.02 2.69 2.13
N LYS A 35 -5.73 3.31 3.28
CA LYS A 35 -6.44 4.51 3.75
C LYS A 35 -6.27 5.67 2.78
N ALA A 36 -5.04 5.91 2.31
CA ALA A 36 -4.73 6.96 1.34
C ALA A 36 -5.37 6.70 -0.04
N ALA A 37 -5.63 5.44 -0.38
CA ALA A 37 -6.41 5.05 -1.57
C ALA A 37 -7.92 5.28 -1.40
N GLY A 38 -8.38 5.59 -0.18
CA GLY A 38 -9.77 5.94 0.11
C GLY A 38 -10.64 4.77 0.60
N PHE A 39 -10.09 3.57 0.79
CA PHE A 39 -10.86 2.45 1.32
C PHE A 39 -11.11 2.61 2.82
N ILE A 40 -12.33 2.26 3.23
CA ILE A 40 -12.75 2.19 4.63
C ILE A 40 -13.04 0.73 4.97
N ALA A 41 -12.28 0.19 5.92
CA ALA A 41 -12.51 -1.16 6.43
C ALA A 41 -13.88 -1.26 7.12
N SER A 42 -14.66 -2.28 6.78
CA SER A 42 -15.99 -2.53 7.39
C SER A 42 -15.90 -3.06 8.83
N GLU A 43 -14.82 -3.75 9.16
CA GLU A 43 -14.57 -4.34 10.49
C GLU A 43 -13.31 -3.72 11.10
N SER A 44 -12.14 -4.08 10.60
CA SER A 44 -10.86 -3.45 10.92
C SER A 44 -9.88 -3.55 9.75
N TYR A 45 -8.88 -2.68 9.73
CA TYR A 45 -7.87 -2.69 8.67
C TYR A 45 -6.94 -3.91 8.79
N GLU A 46 -6.71 -4.41 10.01
CA GLU A 46 -5.94 -5.62 10.27
C GLU A 46 -6.63 -6.85 9.70
N LEU A 47 -7.95 -6.97 9.89
CA LEU A 47 -8.71 -8.07 9.31
C LEU A 47 -8.79 -7.94 7.78
N MET A 48 -8.88 -6.71 7.27
CA MET A 48 -8.83 -6.44 5.83
C MET A 48 -7.48 -6.86 5.24
N PHE A 49 -6.36 -6.61 5.94
CA PHE A 49 -5.03 -7.06 5.55
C PHE A 49 -4.91 -8.59 5.53
N GLU A 50 -5.43 -9.28 6.55
CA GLU A 50 -5.45 -10.75 6.55
C GLU A 50 -6.27 -11.33 5.39
N LYS A 51 -7.40 -10.71 5.04
CA LYS A 51 -8.16 -11.07 3.83
C LYS A 51 -7.39 -10.75 2.53
N ALA A 52 -6.59 -9.68 2.51
CA ALA A 52 -5.78 -9.30 1.36
C ALA A 52 -4.67 -10.32 1.05
N LYS A 53 -4.07 -10.94 2.08
CA LYS A 53 -3.08 -12.02 1.92
C LYS A 53 -3.63 -13.23 1.16
N LEU A 54 -4.92 -13.53 1.32
CA LEU A 54 -5.59 -14.60 0.57
C LEU A 54 -5.65 -14.32 -0.94
N MET A 55 -5.49 -13.06 -1.35
CA MET A 55 -5.48 -12.68 -2.77
C MET A 55 -4.10 -12.91 -3.42
N CYS A 56 -3.05 -13.17 -2.64
CA CYS A 56 -1.70 -13.35 -3.19
C CYS A 56 -1.58 -14.58 -4.10
N GLU A 57 -2.42 -15.60 -3.89
CA GLU A 57 -2.43 -16.81 -4.73
C GLU A 57 -3.21 -16.62 -6.05
N SER A 58 -3.92 -15.49 -6.23
CA SER A 58 -4.93 -15.33 -7.30
C SER A 58 -4.41 -14.84 -8.66
N GLY A 59 -3.08 -14.84 -8.88
CA GLY A 59 -2.50 -14.62 -10.23
C GLY A 59 -1.99 -13.21 -10.52
N GLY A 60 -1.74 -12.39 -9.49
CA GLY A 60 -1.00 -11.12 -9.61
C GLY A 60 -1.80 -9.86 -9.30
N SER A 61 -1.10 -8.72 -9.24
CA SER A 61 -1.66 -7.41 -8.87
C SER A 61 -2.91 -7.01 -9.68
N ASP A 62 -2.98 -7.32 -10.97
CA ASP A 62 -4.14 -6.97 -11.80
C ASP A 62 -5.42 -7.71 -11.37
N THR A 63 -5.30 -8.98 -10.96
CA THR A 63 -6.43 -9.73 -10.41
C THR A 63 -6.88 -9.11 -9.08
N ILE A 64 -5.93 -8.72 -8.22
CA ILE A 64 -6.23 -8.05 -6.95
C ILE A 64 -6.96 -6.73 -7.19
N ALA A 65 -6.57 -5.94 -8.20
CA ALA A 65 -7.24 -4.69 -8.54
C ALA A 65 -8.70 -4.93 -8.95
N ARG A 66 -8.96 -5.92 -9.81
CA ARG A 66 -10.33 -6.28 -10.21
C ARG A 66 -11.17 -6.74 -9.02
N LEU A 67 -10.61 -7.57 -8.14
CA LEU A 67 -11.29 -8.03 -6.92
C LEU A 67 -11.59 -6.86 -5.96
N ALA A 68 -10.64 -5.94 -5.77
CA ALA A 68 -10.82 -4.78 -4.91
C ALA A 68 -11.92 -3.85 -5.44
N GLN A 69 -11.95 -3.61 -6.75
CA GLN A 69 -12.96 -2.77 -7.37
C GLN A 69 -14.38 -3.29 -7.11
N VAL A 70 -14.58 -4.62 -7.20
CA VAL A 70 -15.90 -5.26 -7.05
C VAL A 70 -16.26 -5.52 -5.59
N GLY A 71 -15.30 -5.94 -4.77
CA GLY A 71 -15.56 -6.48 -3.44
C GLY A 71 -15.34 -5.50 -2.28
N LEU A 72 -14.54 -4.45 -2.47
CA LEU A 72 -14.12 -3.54 -1.39
C LEU A 72 -14.68 -2.12 -1.51
N THR A 73 -15.19 -1.77 -2.69
CA THR A 73 -15.83 -0.48 -2.95
C THR A 73 -17.25 -0.45 -2.38
N ASN A 74 -17.38 -0.55 -1.06
CA ASN A 74 -18.65 -0.39 -0.35
C ASN A 74 -19.10 1.09 -0.29
N GLY A 75 -20.32 1.38 0.18
CA GLY A 75 -20.85 2.75 0.22
C GLY A 75 -19.94 3.75 0.95
N GLN A 76 -19.40 3.36 2.10
CA GLN A 76 -18.49 4.22 2.88
C GLN A 76 -17.18 4.52 2.14
N SER A 77 -16.60 3.51 1.49
CA SER A 77 -15.39 3.67 0.68
C SER A 77 -15.66 4.55 -0.53
N ARG A 78 -16.82 4.41 -1.20
CA ARG A 78 -17.21 5.28 -2.32
C ARG A 78 -17.33 6.73 -1.90
N ASP A 79 -18.04 6.99 -0.80
CA ASP A 79 -18.21 8.36 -0.28
C ASP A 79 -16.87 8.96 0.16
N ASN A 80 -15.98 8.15 0.72
CA ASN A 80 -14.64 8.61 1.11
C ASN A 80 -13.75 8.89 -0.10
N MET A 81 -13.75 8.02 -1.10
CA MET A 81 -13.04 8.23 -2.37
C MET A 81 -13.53 9.50 -3.08
N ASP A 82 -14.85 9.74 -3.11
CA ASP A 82 -15.44 10.95 -3.68
C ASP A 82 -14.96 12.22 -2.97
N LYS A 83 -14.98 12.23 -1.64
CA LYS A 83 -14.42 13.33 -0.83
C LYS A 83 -12.94 13.60 -1.10
N LEU A 84 -12.18 12.55 -1.41
CA LEU A 84 -10.76 12.65 -1.74
C LEU A 84 -10.49 12.94 -3.22
N GLY A 85 -11.52 12.98 -4.08
CA GLY A 85 -11.37 13.15 -5.53
C GLY A 85 -10.72 11.94 -6.22
N ILE A 86 -10.81 10.75 -5.63
CA ILE A 86 -10.19 9.51 -6.14
C ILE A 86 -11.26 8.70 -6.87
N LYS A 87 -10.96 8.26 -8.10
CA LYS A 87 -11.84 7.36 -8.84
C LYS A 87 -11.74 5.92 -8.31
N PRO A 88 -12.83 5.15 -8.25
CA PRO A 88 -12.79 3.75 -7.78
C PRO A 88 -11.77 2.87 -8.50
N GLU A 89 -11.57 3.07 -9.80
CA GLU A 89 -10.59 2.33 -10.60
C GLU A 89 -9.15 2.62 -10.14
N GLU A 90 -8.88 3.88 -9.81
CA GLU A 90 -7.58 4.34 -9.34
C GLU A 90 -7.32 3.87 -7.90
N ALA A 91 -8.34 3.94 -7.04
CA ALA A 91 -8.27 3.38 -5.70
C ALA A 91 -7.95 1.87 -5.74
N ALA A 92 -8.67 1.11 -6.57
CA ALA A 92 -8.46 -0.33 -6.70
C ALA A 92 -7.04 -0.70 -7.15
N LYS A 93 -6.44 0.09 -8.07
CA LYS A 93 -5.04 -0.07 -8.46
C LYS A 93 -4.08 0.19 -7.30
N ARG A 94 -4.31 1.24 -6.50
CA ARG A 94 -3.48 1.56 -5.33
C ARG A 94 -3.59 0.48 -4.26
N TYR A 95 -4.80 -0.01 -4.00
CA TYR A 95 -5.03 -1.14 -3.11
C TYR A 95 -4.27 -2.39 -3.57
N ALA A 96 -4.33 -2.69 -4.87
CA ALA A 96 -3.64 -3.83 -5.44
C ALA A 96 -2.12 -3.71 -5.33
N ALA A 97 -1.57 -2.54 -5.64
CA ALA A 97 -0.14 -2.27 -5.51
C ALA A 97 0.33 -2.42 -4.05
N ALA A 98 -0.41 -1.83 -3.10
CA ALA A 98 -0.12 -1.96 -1.67
C ALA A 98 -0.16 -3.43 -1.23
N THR A 99 -1.19 -4.16 -1.64
CA THR A 99 -1.36 -5.59 -1.32
C THR A 99 -0.24 -6.43 -1.91
N TRP A 100 0.07 -6.24 -3.19
CA TRP A 100 1.13 -6.98 -3.87
C TRP A 100 2.48 -6.78 -3.19
N LYS A 101 2.79 -5.53 -2.85
CA LYS A 101 4.05 -5.17 -2.19
C LYS A 101 4.14 -5.68 -0.76
N HIS A 102 3.14 -5.36 0.06
CA HIS A 102 3.23 -5.50 1.51
C HIS A 102 2.58 -6.78 2.06
N ALA A 103 1.46 -7.21 1.48
CA ALA A 103 0.79 -8.43 1.91
C ALA A 103 1.38 -9.68 1.25
N CYS A 104 1.76 -9.57 -0.03
CA CYS A 104 2.31 -10.69 -0.80
C CYS A 104 3.85 -10.73 -0.82
N GLY A 105 4.53 -9.61 -0.51
CA GLY A 105 5.98 -9.55 -0.40
C GLY A 105 6.73 -9.50 -1.73
N HIS A 106 6.15 -8.84 -2.75
CA HIS A 106 6.70 -8.73 -4.11
C HIS A 106 7.24 -7.35 -4.47
#